data_AF-A0A2T7BCV4-F1
#
_entry.id   AF-A0A2T7BCV4-F1
#
_cell.length_a   1.000
_cell.length_b   1.000
_cell.length_c   1.000
_cell.angle_alpha   90.00
_cell.angle_beta   90.00
_cell.angle_gamma   90.00
#
_symmetry.space_group_name_H-M   'P 1'
#
loop_
_entity.id
_entity.type
_entity.pdbx_description
1 polymer ?
#
loop_
_entity_poly.entity_id
_entity_poly.type
_entity_poly.pdbx_seq_one_letter_code
_entity_poly.pdbx_strand_id
1 'polypeptide(L)' 'MNNGIITLDFDLKICYYFNQHSNMIRAIAVSDNQDATLAALERFKDENRAGGFEWNEAMENRFKHVARRYFSEN' A
#
# COMPACT_ATOMS: atom_id res chain seq x y z
N MET A 1 -0.80 -21.96 15.84
CA MET A 1 0.18 -21.15 15.08
C MET A 1 -0.41 -20.93 13.69
N ASN A 2 -0.89 -19.73 13.38
CA ASN A 2 -1.43 -19.39 12.06
C ASN A 2 -0.98 -17.99 11.58
N ASN A 3 0.16 -17.52 12.08
CA ASN A 3 0.71 -16.18 11.79
C ASN A 3 1.72 -16.17 10.61
N GLY A 4 1.85 -17.28 9.87
CA GLY A 4 2.89 -17.44 8.84
C GLY A 4 2.43 -17.17 7.39
N ILE A 5 1.13 -17.23 7.11
CA ILE A 5 0.57 -17.26 5.74
C ILE A 5 -0.13 -15.92 5.37
N ILE A 6 0.23 -14.81 6.01
CA ILE A 6 -0.22 -13.45 5.61
C ILE A 6 1.00 -12.58 5.37
N THR A 7 1.90 -13.00 4.48
CA THR A 7 3.17 -12.31 4.27
C THR A 7 3.48 -12.10 2.79
N LEU A 8 3.72 -13.17 2.03
CA LEU A 8 4.03 -13.08 0.60
C LEU A 8 2.82 -12.65 -0.26
N ASP A 9 1.64 -13.24 -0.03
CA ASP A 9 0.44 -12.91 -0.82
C ASP A 9 0.00 -11.45 -0.63
N PHE A 10 0.19 -10.92 0.58
CA PHE A 10 -0.08 -9.52 0.87
C PHE A 10 0.90 -8.61 0.14
N ASP A 11 2.20 -8.91 0.19
CA ASP A 11 3.23 -8.14 -0.51
C ASP A 11 3.02 -8.18 -2.03
N LEU A 12 2.68 -9.35 -2.59
CA LEU A 12 2.36 -9.49 -4.02
C LEU A 12 1.13 -8.68 -4.41
N LYS A 13 0.07 -8.69 -3.59
CA LYS A 13 -1.12 -7.85 -3.80
C LYS A 13 -0.76 -6.36 -3.80
N ILE A 14 0.10 -5.95 -2.87
CA ILE A 14 0.60 -4.57 -2.78
C ILE A 14 1.42 -4.19 -4.02
N CYS A 15 2.36 -5.04 -4.44
CA CYS A 15 3.15 -4.81 -5.65
C CYS A 15 2.29 -4.72 -6.91
N TYR A 16 1.30 -5.61 -7.05
CA TYR A 16 0.35 -5.55 -8.15
C TYR A 16 -0.45 -4.25 -8.14
N TYR A 17 -0.95 -3.84 -6.97
CA TYR A 17 -1.66 -2.57 -6.80
C TYR A 17 -0.79 -1.37 -7.21
N PHE A 18 0.48 -1.31 -6.77
CA PHE A 18 1.36 -0.21 -7.19
C PHE A 18 1.62 -0.19 -8.69
N ASN A 19 1.82 -1.36 -9.31
CA ASN A 19 1.99 -1.43 -10.76
C ASN A 19 0.77 -0.91 -11.54
N GLN A 20 -0.45 -1.11 -11.03
CA GLN A 20 -1.68 -0.62 -11.68
C GLN A 20 -1.97 0.86 -11.40
N HIS A 21 -1.54 1.38 -10.25
CA HIS A 21 -1.99 2.68 -9.75
C HIS A 21 -0.87 3.72 -9.54
N SER A 22 0.39 3.40 -9.85
CA SER A 22 1.56 4.24 -9.55
C SER A 22 1.43 5.69 -10.06
N ASN A 23 1.00 5.89 -11.31
CA ASN A 23 0.84 7.23 -11.89
C ASN A 23 -0.22 8.05 -11.15
N MET A 24 -1.35 7.43 -10.80
CA MET A 24 -2.43 8.06 -10.04
C MET A 24 -1.95 8.43 -8.63
N ILE A 25 -1.26 7.50 -7.95
CA ILE A 25 -0.70 7.74 -6.60
C ILE A 25 0.29 8.89 -6.63
N ARG A 26 1.18 8.95 -7.63
CA ARG A 26 2.13 10.08 -7.81
C ARG A 26 1.40 11.39 -8.03
N ALA A 27 0.34 11.41 -8.84
CA ALA A 27 -0.45 12.62 -9.08
C ALA A 27 -1.15 13.12 -7.81
N ILE A 28 -1.74 12.22 -7.01
CA ILE A 28 -2.35 12.54 -5.71
C ILE A 28 -1.29 13.09 -4.74
N ALA A 29 -0.14 12.41 -4.63
CA ALA A 29 0.96 12.83 -3.78
C ALA A 29 1.43 14.26 -4.10
N VAL A 30 1.57 14.59 -5.40
CA VAL A 30 1.93 15.95 -5.85
C VAL A 30 0.82 16.96 -5.58
N SER A 31 -0.43 16.62 -5.89
CA SER A 31 -1.60 17.49 -5.70
C SER A 31 -1.77 17.90 -4.24
N ASP A 32 -1.65 16.93 -3.33
CA ASP A 32 -1.88 17.14 -1.91
C ASP A 32 -0.60 17.50 -1.14
N ASN A 33 0.53 17.66 -1.86
CA ASN A 33 1.86 17.90 -1.30
C ASN A 33 2.21 16.91 -0.16
N GLN A 34 1.94 15.61 -0.39
CA GLN A 34 2.12 14.53 0.57
C GLN A 34 3.08 13.44 0.06
N ASP A 35 3.58 12.60 0.98
CA ASP A 35 4.45 11.48 0.64
C ASP A 35 3.70 10.40 -0.16
N ALA A 36 4.32 9.88 -1.22
CA ALA A 36 3.69 8.86 -2.09
C ALA A 36 3.33 7.57 -1.34
N THR A 37 4.08 7.21 -0.29
CA THR A 37 3.75 6.07 0.59
C THR A 37 2.45 6.33 1.34
N LEU A 38 2.24 7.56 1.82
CA LEU A 38 1.05 7.94 2.56
C LEU A 38 -0.18 7.98 1.64
N ALA A 39 -0.06 8.64 0.49
CA ALA A 39 -1.09 8.68 -0.54
C ALA A 39 -1.51 7.26 -0.98
N ALA A 40 -0.53 6.38 -1.20
CA ALA A 40 -0.77 4.99 -1.57
C ALA A 40 -1.56 4.23 -0.48
N LEU A 41 -1.19 4.42 0.79
CA LEU A 41 -1.82 3.75 1.92
C LEU A 41 -3.27 4.19 2.12
N GLU A 42 -3.51 5.50 2.09
CA GLU A 42 -4.86 6.07 2.23
C GLU A 42 -5.77 5.56 1.13
N ARG A 43 -5.29 5.59 -0.11
CA ARG A 43 -6.06 5.10 -1.26
C ARG A 43 -6.34 3.61 -1.18
N PHE A 44 -5.34 2.81 -0.84
CA PHE A 44 -5.50 1.37 -0.71
C PHE A 44 -6.48 1.02 0.42
N LYS A 45 -6.45 1.76 1.54
CA LYS A 45 -7.43 1.62 2.63
C LYS A 45 -8.84 1.97 2.18
N ASP A 46 -9.02 3.07 1.43
CA ASP A 46 -10.32 3.52 0.93
C ASP A 46 -10.95 2.48 -0.02
N GLU A 47 -10.18 1.96 -0.98
CA GLU A 47 -10.65 0.97 -1.95
C GLU A 47 -10.97 -0.40 -1.32
N ASN A 48 -10.31 -0.75 -0.21
CA ASN A 48 -10.54 -2.01 0.50
C ASN A 48 -11.45 -1.82 1.74
N ARG A 49 -12.00 -0.62 1.96
CA ARG A 49 -12.79 -0.27 3.16
C ARG A 49 -14.05 -1.13 3.32
N ALA A 50 -14.71 -1.47 2.21
CA ALA A 50 -15.93 -2.26 2.20
C ALA A 50 -15.70 -3.78 2.35
N GLY A 51 -14.45 -4.24 2.31
CA GLY A 51 -14.10 -5.66 2.27
C GLY A 51 -14.07 -6.38 3.63
N GLY A 52 -14.45 -5.71 4.73
CA GLY A 52 -14.34 -6.29 6.08
C GLY A 52 -12.90 -6.60 6.51
N PHE A 53 -11.92 -5.99 5.84
CA PHE A 53 -10.50 -6.21 6.07
C PHE A 53 -10.03 -5.40 7.27
N GLU A 54 -9.65 -6.08 8.35
CA GLU A 54 -9.15 -5.44 9.56
C GLU A 54 -7.67 -5.08 9.41
N TRP A 55 -7.37 -3.78 9.39
CA TRP A 55 -6.01 -3.28 9.38
C TRP A 55 -5.38 -3.38 10.77
N ASN A 56 -4.24 -4.04 10.86
CA ASN A 56 -3.38 -3.97 12.03
C ASN A 56 -2.05 -3.25 11.72
N GLU A 57 -1.34 -2.88 12.78
CA GLU A 57 -0.08 -2.14 12.69
C GLU A 57 0.99 -2.87 11.86
N ALA A 58 1.07 -4.20 11.96
CA ALA A 58 2.05 -4.98 11.21
C ALA A 58 1.79 -4.92 9.70
N MET A 59 0.54 -4.96 9.27
CA MET A 59 0.15 -4.85 7.86
C MET A 59 0.40 -3.45 7.33
N GLU A 60 0.11 -2.43 8.13
CA GLU A 60 0.41 -1.05 7.77
C GLU A 60 1.92 -0.82 7.61
N ASN A 61 2.72 -1.31 8.55
CA ASN A 61 4.19 -1.21 8.47
C ASN A 61 4.73 -1.95 7.25
N ARG A 62 4.16 -3.11 6.93
CA ARG A 62 4.55 -3.90 5.77
C ARG A 62 4.18 -3.21 4.45
N PHE A 63 2.97 -2.69 4.35
CA PHE A 63 2.55 -1.86 3.21
C PHE A 63 3.50 -0.68 3.00
N LYS A 64 3.76 0.09 4.07
CA LYS A 64 4.68 1.24 4.03
C LYS A 64 6.09 0.83 3.60
N HIS A 65 6.57 -0.33 4.05
CA HIS A 65 7.88 -0.86 3.63
C HIS A 65 7.94 -1.12 2.12
N VAL A 66 6.95 -1.84 1.57
CA VAL A 66 6.90 -2.16 0.13
C VAL A 66 6.72 -0.89 -0.72
N ALA A 67 5.83 0.01 -0.28
CA ALA A 67 5.59 1.29 -0.96
C ALA A 67 6.86 2.15 -1.04
N ARG A 68 7.57 2.32 0.08
CA ARG A 68 8.83 3.08 0.09
C ARG A 68 9.83 2.53 -0.90
N ARG A 69 10.02 1.20 -0.95
CA ARG A 69 10.92 0.56 -1.91
C ARG A 69 10.51 0.88 -3.34
N TYR A 70 9.24 0.62 -3.68
CA TYR A 70 8.70 0.81 -5.02
C TYR A 70 8.84 2.25 -5.54
N PHE A 71 8.56 3.25 -4.69
CA PHE A 71 8.62 4.66 -5.05
C PHE A 71 10.00 5.31 -4.87
N SER A 72 10.93 4.67 -4.16
CA SER A 72 12.33 5.14 -4.05
C SER A 72 13.21 4.75 -5.24
N GLU A 73 12.84 3.68 -5.95
CA GLU A 73 13.64 3.11 -7.05
C GLU A 73 13.24 3.64 -8.44
N ASN A 74 12.19 4.48 -8.53
CA ASN A 74 11.60 5.02 -9.77
C ASN A 74 11.30 6.51 -9.68
#